data_AF-A0AAV5BPE4-F1
#
_entry.id   AF-A0AAV5BPE4-F1
#
_cell.length_a   1.000
_cell.length_b   1.000
_cell.length_c   1.000
_cell.angle_alpha   90.00
_cell.angle_beta   90.00
_cell.angle_gamma   90.00
#
_symmetry.space_group_name_H-M   'P 1'
#
loop_
_entity.id
_entity.type
_entity.pdbx_description
1 polymer ?
#
loop_
_entity_poly.entity_id
_entity_poly.type
_entity_poly.pdbx_seq_one_letter_code
_entity_poly.pdbx_strand_id
1 'polypeptide(L)'
;MKRLVSNPNVWVLGNTNVERLPIFSFIIYPSVKDSLYNSVLDEPGSDRWIEDVRHKRKPLHGRFVTVLFNDLFGIQARGGCACAGPYGHTLLKIENDLSLRLRSAILEGYSGLKPGWTRLSFSYYLSKEEFKFILAAIEFIASYGHRFVPLYKFDWITGNWTFKKEALKYLVMKEELALATGLNALTENEMFKDEAKIERKTSGYSE
;
A
#
# COMPACT_ATOMS: atom_id res chain seq x y z
N MET A 1 -6.08 -1.69 -21.04
CA MET A 1 -6.47 -1.75 -19.61
C MET A 1 -6.86 -3.14 -19.10
N LYS A 2 -7.40 -4.05 -19.94
CA LYS A 2 -7.76 -5.44 -19.54
C LYS A 2 -6.66 -6.15 -18.72
N ARG A 3 -5.39 -5.99 -19.13
CA ARG A 3 -4.20 -6.50 -18.41
C ARG A 3 -4.14 -6.14 -16.91
N LEU A 4 -4.49 -4.91 -16.53
CA LEU A 4 -4.49 -4.48 -15.12
C LEU A 4 -5.75 -4.90 -14.36
N VAL A 5 -6.89 -5.01 -15.04
CA VAL A 5 -8.15 -5.44 -14.43
C VAL A 5 -8.07 -6.90 -13.96
N SER A 6 -7.32 -7.73 -14.67
CA SER A 6 -7.07 -9.13 -14.32
C SER A 6 -6.13 -9.32 -13.13
N ASN A 7 -5.46 -8.27 -12.64
CA ASN A 7 -4.52 -8.41 -11.52
C ASN A 7 -5.29 -8.40 -10.17
N PRO A 8 -5.16 -9.45 -9.33
CA PRO A 8 -5.87 -9.50 -8.05
C PRO A 8 -5.45 -8.39 -7.08
N ASN A 9 -4.21 -7.89 -7.18
CA ASN A 9 -3.63 -6.87 -6.32
C ASN A 9 -4.00 -5.43 -6.74
N VAL A 10 -4.65 -5.25 -7.89
CA VAL A 10 -5.04 -3.92 -8.39
C VAL A 10 -6.56 -3.84 -8.49
N TRP A 11 -7.16 -2.93 -7.73
CA TRP A 11 -8.57 -2.61 -7.87
C TRP A 11 -8.73 -1.32 -8.67
N VAL A 12 -9.21 -1.46 -9.90
CA VAL A 12 -9.55 -0.32 -10.74
C VAL A 12 -10.88 0.28 -10.28
N LEU A 13 -10.88 1.60 -10.10
CA LEU A 13 -12.05 2.37 -9.73
C LEU A 13 -12.65 3.07 -10.96
N GLY A 14 -13.97 2.96 -11.11
CA GLY A 14 -14.71 3.56 -12.22
C GLY A 14 -14.97 2.59 -13.37
N ASN A 15 -15.42 3.13 -14.51
CA ASN A 15 -15.85 2.32 -15.64
C ASN A 15 -14.65 1.78 -16.43
N THR A 16 -14.53 0.46 -16.53
CA THR A 16 -13.46 -0.24 -17.26
C THR A 16 -13.84 -0.63 -18.69
N ASN A 17 -15.11 -0.46 -19.07
CA ASN A 17 -15.64 -0.85 -20.39
C ASN A 17 -15.59 0.28 -21.43
N VAL A 18 -15.04 1.44 -21.07
CA VAL A 18 -14.88 2.56 -22.00
C VAL A 18 -13.70 2.35 -22.94
N GLU A 19 -13.83 2.83 -24.18
CA GLU A 19 -12.78 2.76 -25.19
C GLU A 19 -11.52 3.53 -24.78
N ARG A 20 -11.72 4.68 -24.10
CA ARG A 20 -10.63 5.53 -23.63
C ARG A 20 -10.87 6.03 -22.22
N LEU A 21 -9.88 5.84 -21.36
CA LEU A 21 -9.89 6.30 -19.98
C LEU A 21 -8.71 7.25 -19.74
N PRO A 22 -8.91 8.58 -19.80
CA PRO A 22 -7.82 9.55 -19.66
C PRO A 22 -7.31 9.65 -18.22
N ILE A 23 -8.15 9.35 -17.22
CA ILE A 23 -7.76 9.32 -15.82
C ILE A 23 -8.01 7.92 -15.30
N PHE A 24 -6.94 7.24 -14.92
CA PHE A 24 -6.99 5.92 -14.35
C PHE A 24 -6.89 6.00 -12.84
N SER A 25 -7.99 5.68 -12.16
CA SER A 25 -8.11 5.64 -10.70
C SER A 25 -8.01 4.19 -10.22
N PHE A 26 -7.16 3.91 -9.24
CA PHE A 26 -6.98 2.56 -8.73
C PHE A 26 -6.45 2.53 -7.29
N ILE A 27 -6.66 1.39 -6.65
CA ILE A 27 -6.16 1.03 -5.33
C ILE A 27 -5.26 -0.19 -5.47
N ILE A 28 -4.14 -0.19 -4.75
CA ILE A 28 -3.23 -1.32 -4.70
C ILE A 28 -3.40 -2.05 -3.38
N TYR A 29 -3.51 -3.37 -3.45
CA TYR A 29 -3.46 -4.27 -2.31
C TYR A 29 -2.11 -4.98 -2.26
N PRO A 30 -1.55 -5.22 -1.07
CA PRO A 30 -0.31 -5.98 -0.94
C PRO A 30 -0.48 -7.41 -1.47
N SER A 31 0.60 -7.95 -2.04
CA SER A 31 0.66 -9.33 -2.50
C SER A 31 0.53 -10.31 -1.33
N VAL A 32 -0.06 -11.47 -1.59
CA VAL A 32 -0.27 -12.56 -0.62
C VAL A 32 1.01 -13.34 -0.45
N LYS A 33 1.32 -13.78 0.76
CA LYS A 33 2.19 -14.95 0.94
C LYS A 33 1.34 -16.20 0.67
N ASP A 34 1.88 -17.17 -0.07
CA ASP A 34 1.18 -18.41 -0.47
C ASP A 34 0.43 -19.12 0.69
N SER A 35 0.90 -18.97 1.93
CA SER A 35 0.25 -19.55 3.12
C SER A 35 -1.16 -19.01 3.44
N LEU A 36 -1.46 -17.75 3.11
CA LEU A 36 -2.81 -17.16 3.23
C LEU A 36 -3.65 -17.40 1.97
N TYR A 37 -3.01 -17.79 0.86
CA TYR A 37 -3.68 -18.23 -0.35
C TYR A 37 -4.31 -19.61 -0.11
N ASN A 38 -3.58 -20.52 0.55
CA ASN A 38 -4.00 -21.90 0.78
C ASN A 38 -5.12 -22.08 1.84
N SER A 39 -5.29 -21.16 2.78
CA SER A 39 -6.39 -21.24 3.78
C SER A 39 -7.74 -20.74 3.25
N VAL A 40 -7.78 -20.19 2.03
CA VAL A 40 -8.98 -19.58 1.41
C VAL A 40 -9.38 -20.32 0.12
N LEU A 41 -8.72 -21.42 -0.22
CA LEU A 41 -8.93 -22.19 -1.46
C LEU A 41 -10.14 -23.12 -1.48
N ASP A 42 -11.03 -23.09 -0.47
CA ASP A 42 -12.10 -24.09 -0.43
C ASP A 42 -13.23 -23.88 -1.47
N GLU A 43 -13.38 -22.73 -2.16
CA GLU A 43 -14.30 -22.65 -3.32
C GLU A 43 -13.87 -21.60 -4.37
N PRO A 44 -13.32 -22.00 -5.54
CA PRO A 44 -13.06 -21.12 -6.67
C PRO A 44 -14.23 -21.15 -7.66
N GLY A 45 -14.89 -20.01 -7.91
CA GLY A 45 -15.92 -20.00 -8.97
C GLY A 45 -16.76 -18.76 -9.23
N SER A 46 -16.61 -17.64 -8.53
CA SER A 46 -17.41 -16.44 -8.86
C SER A 46 -16.62 -15.14 -8.71
N ASP A 47 -16.97 -14.12 -9.51
CA ASP A 47 -16.45 -12.75 -9.40
C ASP A 47 -16.55 -12.17 -7.96
N ARG A 48 -17.39 -12.75 -7.09
CA ARG A 48 -17.46 -12.43 -5.66
C ARG A 48 -16.18 -12.79 -4.89
N TRP A 49 -15.44 -13.82 -5.32
CA TRP A 49 -14.19 -14.24 -4.69
C TRP A 49 -13.12 -13.13 -4.70
N ILE A 50 -13.02 -12.38 -5.80
CA ILE A 50 -12.05 -11.27 -5.91
C ILE A 50 -12.44 -10.13 -4.97
N GLU A 51 -13.74 -9.85 -4.80
CA GLU A 51 -14.19 -8.84 -3.83
C GLU A 51 -13.93 -9.30 -2.39
N ASP A 52 -14.30 -10.52 -2.01
CA ASP A 52 -14.17 -11.03 -0.65
C ASP A 52 -12.71 -11.13 -0.18
N VAL A 53 -11.81 -11.52 -1.08
CA VAL A 53 -10.36 -11.57 -0.80
C VAL A 53 -9.76 -10.16 -0.66
N ARG A 54 -10.29 -9.16 -1.37
CA ARG A 54 -9.90 -7.75 -1.20
C ARG A 54 -10.44 -7.13 0.09
N HIS A 55 -11.63 -7.53 0.55
CA HIS A 55 -12.24 -7.00 1.77
C HIS A 55 -11.45 -7.40 3.04
N LYS A 56 -10.75 -8.54 3.02
CA LYS A 56 -9.87 -8.95 4.14
C LYS A 56 -8.49 -8.28 4.13
N ARG A 57 -8.11 -7.57 3.05
CA ARG A 57 -6.78 -6.98 2.90
C ARG A 57 -6.83 -5.47 3.11
N LYS A 58 -5.84 -4.96 3.84
CA LYS A 58 -5.68 -3.51 3.99
C LYS A 58 -4.99 -2.96 2.74
N PRO A 59 -5.61 -2.00 2.01
CA PRO A 59 -4.98 -1.42 0.83
C PRO A 59 -3.76 -0.58 1.23
N LEU A 60 -2.83 -0.43 0.29
CA LEU A 60 -1.75 0.54 0.42
C LEU A 60 -2.33 1.96 0.33
N HIS A 61 -1.80 2.85 1.16
CA HIS A 61 -2.25 4.24 1.20
C HIS A 61 -2.03 4.92 -0.16
N GLY A 62 -3.04 5.60 -0.71
CA GLY A 62 -2.95 6.18 -2.06
C GLY A 62 -1.78 7.16 -2.24
N ARG A 63 -1.45 7.93 -1.18
CA ARG A 63 -0.28 8.83 -1.19
C ARG A 63 1.05 8.10 -1.07
N PHE A 64 1.08 6.92 -0.45
CA PHE A 64 2.28 6.10 -0.40
C PHE A 64 2.63 5.59 -1.79
N VAL A 65 1.62 5.05 -2.50
CA VAL A 65 1.77 4.57 -3.88
C VAL A 65 2.26 5.69 -4.81
N THR A 66 1.77 6.93 -4.65
CA THR A 66 2.28 8.05 -5.45
C THR A 66 3.74 8.39 -5.18
N VAL A 67 4.18 8.30 -3.92
CA VAL A 67 5.59 8.51 -3.58
C VAL A 67 6.45 7.42 -4.20
N LEU A 68 6.00 6.15 -4.19
CA LEU A 68 6.72 5.06 -4.87
C LEU A 68 6.84 5.27 -6.38
N PHE A 69 5.78 5.75 -7.05
CA PHE A 69 5.85 6.07 -8.48
C PHE A 69 6.89 7.15 -8.79
N ASN A 70 6.94 8.19 -7.96
CA ASN A 70 7.90 9.27 -8.11
C ASN A 70 9.33 8.79 -7.84
N ASP A 71 9.56 8.10 -6.72
CA ASP A 71 10.90 7.77 -6.25
C ASP A 71 11.56 6.64 -7.06
N LEU A 72 10.78 5.66 -7.53
CA LEU A 72 11.31 4.49 -8.24
C LEU A 72 11.32 4.66 -9.76
N PHE A 73 10.32 5.37 -10.31
CA PHE A 73 10.08 5.41 -11.76
C PHE A 73 10.07 6.82 -12.34
N GLY A 74 10.11 7.87 -11.51
CA GLY A 74 9.97 9.26 -11.95
C GLY A 74 8.57 9.58 -12.50
N ILE A 75 7.56 8.77 -12.19
CA ILE A 75 6.19 8.96 -12.69
C ILE A 75 5.41 9.87 -11.74
N GLN A 76 4.91 10.98 -12.26
CA GLN A 76 4.05 11.88 -11.49
C GLN A 76 2.62 11.35 -11.40
N ALA A 77 2.25 10.88 -10.21
CA ALA A 77 0.92 10.41 -9.89
C ALA A 77 0.23 11.31 -8.85
N ARG A 78 -1.11 11.31 -8.82
CA ARG A 78 -1.89 12.08 -7.83
C ARG A 78 -2.59 11.14 -6.86
N GLY A 79 -2.37 11.35 -5.57
CA GLY A 79 -2.89 10.49 -4.50
C GLY A 79 -3.68 11.31 -3.48
N GLY A 80 -4.80 10.77 -3.01
CA GLY A 80 -5.59 11.39 -1.94
C GLY A 80 -7.10 11.25 -2.15
N CYS A 81 -7.86 11.89 -1.27
CA CYS A 81 -9.32 11.87 -1.32
C CYS A 81 -9.86 12.58 -2.57
N ALA A 82 -11.01 12.15 -3.04
CA ALA A 82 -11.77 12.92 -4.02
C ALA A 82 -12.35 14.18 -3.35
N CYS A 83 -12.41 15.29 -4.08
CA CYS A 83 -13.08 16.51 -3.63
C CYS A 83 -14.60 16.33 -3.50
N ALA A 84 -15.15 15.21 -3.99
CA ALA A 84 -16.53 14.80 -3.81
C ALA A 84 -16.61 13.70 -2.73
N GLY A 85 -16.77 14.11 -1.47
CA GLY A 85 -16.84 13.21 -0.32
C GLY A 85 -17.85 12.07 -0.47
N PRO A 86 -19.13 12.34 -0.84
CA PRO A 86 -20.13 11.30 -1.02
C PRO A 86 -19.75 10.28 -2.09
N TYR A 87 -19.17 10.74 -3.20
CA TYR A 87 -18.69 9.85 -4.27
C TYR A 87 -17.53 8.97 -3.78
N GLY A 88 -16.61 9.52 -2.99
CA GLY A 88 -15.54 8.77 -2.36
C GLY A 88 -16.07 7.69 -1.41
N HIS A 89 -17.12 7.98 -0.65
CA HIS A 89 -17.74 7.00 0.24
C HIS A 89 -18.39 5.85 -0.53
N THR A 90 -19.17 6.16 -1.57
CA THR A 90 -19.80 5.13 -2.42
C THR A 90 -18.76 4.24 -3.08
N LEU A 91 -17.70 4.84 -3.62
CA LEU A 91 -16.66 4.14 -4.37
C LEU A 91 -15.80 3.24 -3.47
N LEU A 92 -15.55 3.67 -2.24
CA LEU A 92 -14.78 2.91 -1.25
C LEU A 92 -15.66 2.03 -0.34
N LYS A 93 -16.97 1.96 -0.61
CA LYS A 93 -17.97 1.25 0.20
C LYS A 93 -17.89 1.62 1.69
N ILE A 94 -17.70 2.91 1.99
CA ILE A 94 -17.61 3.42 3.37
C ILE A 94 -19.01 3.59 3.94
N GLU A 95 -19.29 2.87 5.03
CA GLU A 95 -20.54 3.00 5.77
C GLU A 95 -20.62 4.31 6.57
N ASN A 96 -21.84 4.74 6.91
CA ASN A 96 -22.08 5.99 7.61
C ASN A 96 -21.38 6.08 8.98
N ASP A 97 -21.36 5.00 9.76
CA ASP A 97 -20.68 5.00 11.07
C ASP A 97 -19.17 5.24 10.93
N LEU A 98 -18.52 4.51 10.00
CA LEU A 98 -17.10 4.68 9.70
C LEU A 98 -16.81 6.08 9.14
N SER A 99 -17.71 6.62 8.31
CA SER A 99 -17.60 7.99 7.80
C SER A 99 -17.60 9.03 8.93
N LEU A 100 -18.49 8.90 9.91
CA LEU A 100 -18.57 9.81 11.06
C LEU A 100 -17.29 9.72 11.91
N ARG A 101 -16.78 8.52 12.18
CA ARG A 101 -15.52 8.33 12.92
C ARG A 101 -14.33 8.95 12.20
N LEU A 102 -14.22 8.73 10.89
CA LEU A 102 -13.18 9.35 10.06
C LEU A 102 -13.29 10.88 10.11
N ARG A 103 -14.52 11.42 10.00
CA ARG A 103 -14.76 12.86 10.08
C ARG A 103 -14.31 13.42 11.42
N SER A 104 -14.65 12.79 12.55
CA SER A 104 -14.23 13.23 13.88
C SER A 104 -12.71 13.27 14.00
N ALA A 105 -12.02 12.20 13.59
CA ALA A 105 -10.56 12.15 13.66
C ALA A 105 -9.88 13.19 12.72
N ILE A 106 -10.47 13.46 11.56
CA ILE A 106 -9.97 14.53 10.66
C ILE A 106 -10.15 15.92 11.30
N LEU A 107 -11.27 16.15 12.01
CA LEU A 107 -11.51 17.40 12.74
C LEU A 107 -10.54 17.59 13.91
N GLU A 108 -10.08 16.51 14.53
CA GLU A 108 -9.02 16.51 15.56
C GLU A 108 -7.61 16.79 15.00
N GLY A 109 -7.46 16.91 13.67
CA GLY A 109 -6.20 17.27 13.01
C GLY A 109 -5.51 16.10 12.29
N TYR A 110 -6.05 14.88 12.34
CA TYR A 110 -5.47 13.72 11.66
C TYR A 110 -5.88 13.65 10.19
N SER A 111 -5.33 14.56 9.35
CA SER A 111 -5.64 14.56 7.91
C SER A 111 -5.12 13.33 7.17
N GLY A 112 -4.18 12.57 7.73
CA GLY A 112 -3.70 11.32 7.16
C GLY A 112 -4.74 10.20 7.07
N LEU A 113 -5.85 10.30 7.82
CA LEU A 113 -6.94 9.32 7.78
C LEU A 113 -7.89 9.52 6.59
N LYS A 114 -7.70 10.57 5.78
CA LYS A 114 -8.57 10.86 4.64
C LYS A 114 -8.54 9.70 3.64
N PRO A 115 -9.67 9.02 3.42
CA PRO A 115 -9.72 7.87 2.52
C PRO A 115 -9.54 8.37 1.07
N GLY A 116 -8.74 7.64 0.30
CA GLY A 116 -8.37 8.07 -1.05
C GLY A 116 -7.65 6.99 -1.84
N TRP A 117 -7.40 7.28 -3.10
CA TRP A 117 -6.79 6.36 -4.07
C TRP A 117 -5.75 7.06 -4.93
N THR A 118 -5.05 6.27 -5.74
CA THR A 118 -4.05 6.77 -6.67
C THR A 118 -4.67 6.99 -8.05
N ARG A 119 -4.26 8.07 -8.70
CA ARG A 119 -4.74 8.49 -10.02
C ARG A 119 -3.56 8.78 -10.94
N LEU A 120 -3.60 8.22 -12.14
CA LEU A 120 -2.69 8.51 -13.24
C LEU A 120 -3.46 9.12 -14.39
N SER A 121 -2.88 10.14 -15.02
CA SER A 121 -3.47 10.79 -16.19
C SER A 121 -2.68 10.40 -17.43
N PHE A 122 -3.37 9.89 -18.44
CA PHE A 122 -2.80 9.52 -19.73
C PHE A 122 -3.11 10.60 -20.77
N SER A 123 -2.07 11.31 -21.21
CA SER A 123 -2.17 12.30 -22.28
C SER A 123 -2.40 11.64 -23.64
N TYR A 124 -2.99 12.37 -24.59
CA TYR A 124 -3.26 11.86 -25.94
C TYR A 124 -2.02 11.51 -26.74
N TYR A 125 -0.96 12.28 -26.56
CA TYR A 125 0.32 12.14 -27.24
C TYR A 125 1.27 11.14 -26.57
N LEU A 126 0.80 10.39 -25.57
CA LEU A 126 1.62 9.37 -24.89
C LEU A 126 1.95 8.24 -25.86
N SER A 127 3.23 7.90 -25.99
CA SER A 127 3.68 6.80 -26.83
C SER A 127 3.21 5.44 -26.28
N LYS A 128 3.18 4.42 -27.14
CA LYS A 128 2.82 3.05 -26.72
C LYS A 128 3.86 2.48 -25.75
N GLU A 129 5.11 2.89 -25.90
CA GLU A 129 6.26 2.49 -25.11
C GLU A 129 6.15 3.06 -23.69
N GLU A 130 5.93 4.37 -23.55
CA GLU A 130 5.69 5.02 -22.25
C GLU A 130 4.46 4.44 -21.56
N PHE A 131 3.39 4.19 -22.31
CA PHE A 131 2.20 3.56 -21.77
C PHE A 131 2.51 2.18 -21.19
N LYS A 132 3.23 1.32 -21.92
CA LYS A 132 3.66 0.00 -21.42
C LYS A 132 4.57 0.11 -20.19
N PHE A 133 5.46 1.10 -20.15
CA PHE A 133 6.32 1.36 -19.00
C PHE A 133 5.49 1.71 -17.75
N ILE A 134 4.50 2.60 -17.87
CA ILE A 134 3.61 2.94 -16.76
C ILE A 134 2.82 1.72 -16.27
N LEU A 135 2.33 0.88 -17.19
CA LEU A 135 1.65 -0.37 -16.83
C LEU A 135 2.58 -1.32 -16.05
N ALA A 136 3.82 -1.49 -16.50
CA ALA A 136 4.81 -2.32 -15.82
C ALA A 136 5.16 -1.77 -14.43
N ALA A 137 5.26 -0.44 -14.28
CA ALA A 137 5.47 0.21 -12.99
C ALA A 137 4.31 -0.05 -12.01
N ILE A 138 3.05 0.02 -12.49
CA ILE A 138 1.87 -0.33 -11.68
C ILE A 138 1.95 -1.79 -11.21
N GLU A 139 2.27 -2.72 -12.11
CA GLU A 139 2.40 -4.15 -11.79
C GLU A 139 3.53 -4.42 -10.79
N PHE A 140 4.65 -3.71 -10.92
CA PHE A 140 5.77 -3.79 -9.99
C PHE A 140 5.34 -3.35 -8.58
N ILE A 141 4.69 -2.19 -8.45
CA ILE A 141 4.23 -1.70 -7.14
C ILE A 141 3.14 -2.62 -6.58
N ALA A 142 2.27 -3.18 -7.42
CA ALA A 142 1.27 -4.15 -6.97
C ALA A 142 1.89 -5.44 -6.42
N SER A 143 3.05 -5.84 -6.92
CA SER A 143 3.75 -7.05 -6.48
C SER A 143 4.65 -6.78 -5.26
N TYR A 144 5.43 -5.70 -5.30
CA TYR A 144 6.52 -5.44 -4.35
C TYR A 144 6.32 -4.20 -3.46
N GLY A 145 5.31 -3.37 -3.72
CA GLY A 145 5.09 -2.08 -3.05
C GLY A 145 5.04 -2.17 -1.53
N HIS A 146 4.47 -3.25 -0.98
CA HIS A 146 4.40 -3.49 0.46
C HIS A 146 5.77 -3.64 1.12
N ARG A 147 6.78 -4.12 0.40
CA ARG A 147 8.15 -4.30 0.92
C ARG A 147 8.85 -2.97 1.20
N PHE A 148 8.42 -1.90 0.54
CA PHE A 148 9.00 -0.58 0.73
C PHE A 148 8.43 0.15 1.95
N VAL A 149 7.32 -0.31 2.54
CA VAL A 149 6.67 0.37 3.68
C VAL A 149 7.64 0.68 4.84
N PRO A 150 8.54 -0.23 5.27
CA PRO A 150 9.49 0.04 6.37
C PRO A 150 10.49 1.17 6.07
N LEU A 151 10.77 1.45 4.80
CA LEU A 151 11.71 2.48 4.36
C LEU A 151 11.13 3.89 4.45
N TYR A 152 9.82 4.03 4.63
CA TYR A 152 9.16 5.32 4.66
C TYR A 152 8.59 5.63 6.05
N LYS A 153 8.47 6.93 6.34
CA LYS A 153 7.75 7.46 7.50
C LYS A 153 6.39 7.96 7.04
N PHE A 154 5.34 7.54 7.74
CA PHE A 154 4.02 8.14 7.59
C PHE A 154 3.82 9.23 8.65
N ASP A 155 3.36 10.39 8.21
CA ASP A 155 2.92 11.47 9.09
C ASP A 155 1.38 11.48 9.19
N TRP A 156 0.87 11.25 10.40
CA TRP A 156 -0.56 11.19 10.68
C TRP A 156 -1.26 12.54 10.56
N ILE A 157 -0.53 13.64 10.79
CA ILE A 157 -1.09 14.99 10.75
C ILE A 157 -1.30 15.40 9.30
N THR A 158 -0.26 15.31 8.47
CA THR A 158 -0.33 15.75 7.07
C THR A 158 -0.81 14.66 6.10
N GLY A 159 -0.68 13.39 6.46
CA GLY A 159 -0.89 12.25 5.56
C GLY A 159 0.24 12.03 4.55
N ASN A 160 1.39 12.68 4.74
CA ASN A 160 2.53 12.57 3.84
C ASN A 160 3.40 11.35 4.16
N TRP A 161 4.06 10.86 3.12
CA TRP A 161 5.04 9.78 3.21
C TRP A 161 6.41 10.37 2.87
N THR A 162 7.40 10.14 3.72
CA THR A 162 8.77 10.62 3.52
C THR A 162 9.77 9.48 3.58
N PHE A 163 10.77 9.50 2.70
CA PHE A 163 11.78 8.46 2.64
C PHE A 163 12.79 8.60 3.80
N LYS A 164 13.02 7.51 4.54
CA LYS A 164 13.99 7.46 5.64
C LYS A 164 15.34 6.98 5.11
N LYS A 165 16.23 7.91 4.77
CA LYS A 165 17.60 7.59 4.31
C LYS A 165 18.39 6.73 5.31
N GLU A 166 18.19 6.98 6.61
CA GLU A 166 18.81 6.22 7.70
C GLU A 166 18.37 4.76 7.73
N ALA A 167 17.09 4.49 7.48
CA ALA A 167 16.55 3.12 7.44
C ALA A 167 17.15 2.33 6.28
N LEU A 168 17.31 2.97 5.11
CA LEU A 168 18.02 2.35 3.98
C LEU A 168 19.48 2.04 4.33
N LYS A 169 20.18 3.01 4.93
CA LYS A 169 21.59 2.81 5.32
C LYS A 169 21.74 1.65 6.30
N TYR A 170 20.86 1.54 7.28
CA TYR A 170 20.86 0.43 8.23
C TYR A 170 20.63 -0.93 7.55
N LEU A 171 19.68 -1.02 6.61
CA LEU A 171 19.41 -2.26 5.88
C LEU A 171 20.59 -2.68 5.00
N VAL A 172 21.17 -1.74 4.26
CA VAL A 172 22.37 -2.01 3.44
C VAL A 172 23.53 -2.44 4.32
N MET A 173 23.79 -1.73 5.42
CA MET A 173 24.83 -2.12 6.38
C MET A 173 24.59 -3.51 6.97
N LYS A 174 23.34 -3.86 7.28
CA LYS A 174 22.97 -5.18 7.80
C LYS A 174 23.20 -6.29 6.77
N GLU A 175 22.86 -6.05 5.51
CA GLU A 175 23.10 -7.01 4.42
C GLU A 175 24.60 -7.19 4.14
N GLU A 176 25.37 -6.10 4.06
CA GLU A 176 26.83 -6.13 3.90
C GLU A 176 27.50 -6.88 5.06
N LEU A 177 27.06 -6.65 6.30
CA LEU A 177 27.56 -7.37 7.47
C LEU A 177 27.23 -8.87 7.39
N ALA A 178 26.02 -9.24 6.98
CA ALA A 178 25.60 -10.63 6.83
C ALA A 178 26.41 -11.36 5.73
N LEU A 179 26.68 -10.68 4.61
CA LEU A 179 27.54 -11.19 3.53
C LEU A 179 29.00 -11.34 3.99
N ALA A 180 29.52 -10.38 4.76
CA ALA A 180 30.89 -10.39 5.25
C ALA A 180 31.12 -11.44 6.36
N THR A 181 30.10 -11.77 7.14
CA THR A 181 30.20 -12.70 8.29
C THR A 181 29.76 -14.13 7.96
N GLY A 182 29.15 -14.38 6.79
CA GLY A 182 28.72 -15.71 6.35
C GLY A 182 27.58 -16.33 7.17
N LEU A 183 26.99 -15.60 8.12
CA LEU A 183 25.86 -16.02 8.93
C LEU A 183 24.56 -15.70 8.19
N ASN A 184 24.02 -16.71 7.49
CA ASN A 184 22.64 -16.65 7.00
C ASN A 184 21.69 -16.29 8.15
N ALA A 185 20.85 -15.29 7.91
CA ALA A 185 19.84 -14.79 8.85
C ALA A 185 18.78 -15.85 9.16
N LEU A 186 19.12 -16.81 10.02
CA LEU A 186 18.20 -17.66 10.75
C LEU A 186 18.33 -17.30 12.22
N THR A 187 17.65 -16.23 12.65
CA THR A 187 17.26 -16.00 14.06
C THR A 187 16.43 -14.71 14.18
N GLU A 188 15.29 -14.62 13.49
CA GLU A 188 14.23 -13.66 13.88
C GLU A 188 13.56 -14.06 15.22
N ASN A 189 13.80 -15.27 15.72
CA ASN A 189 13.14 -15.81 16.92
C ASN A 189 13.82 -15.48 18.27
N GLU A 190 15.01 -14.88 18.29
CA GLU A 190 15.69 -14.57 19.56
C GLU A 190 15.49 -13.12 20.04
N MET A 191 15.27 -12.17 19.12
CA MET A 191 15.09 -10.76 19.50
C MET A 191 13.77 -10.49 20.26
N PHE A 192 12.71 -11.27 20.00
CA PHE A 192 11.43 -11.13 20.74
C PHE A 192 11.46 -11.73 22.16
N LYS A 193 12.44 -12.60 22.48
CA LYS A 193 12.58 -13.14 23.85
C LYS A 193 13.29 -12.16 24.78
N ASP A 194 14.19 -11.33 24.25
CA ASP A 194 14.94 -10.38 25.07
C ASP A 194 14.14 -9.12 25.39
N GLU A 195 13.27 -8.62 24.49
CA GLU A 195 12.37 -7.50 24.82
C GLU A 195 11.39 -7.86 25.95
N ALA A 196 10.82 -9.07 25.93
CA ALA A 196 9.94 -9.55 27.00
C ALA A 196 10.67 -9.76 28.36
N LYS A 197 11.99 -9.92 28.33
CA LYS A 197 12.84 -10.07 29.53
C LYS A 197 13.26 -8.72 30.11
N ILE A 198 13.37 -7.70 29.25
CA ILE A 198 13.69 -6.32 29.63
C ILE A 198 12.47 -5.64 30.27
N GLU A 199 11.26 -5.81 29.72
CA GLU A 199 10.03 -5.23 30.29
C GLU A 199 9.68 -5.81 31.68
N ARG A 200 10.00 -7.09 31.94
CA ARG A 200 9.81 -7.69 33.27
C ARG A 200 10.79 -7.17 34.33
N LYS A 201 11.95 -6.64 33.93
CA LYS A 201 12.93 -6.05 34.86
C LYS A 201 12.61 -4.60 35.20
N THR A 202 12.02 -3.84 34.29
CA THR A 202 11.67 -2.43 34.50
C THR A 202 10.38 -2.24 35.31
N SER A 203 9.47 -3.22 35.31
CA SER A 203 8.27 -3.21 36.17
C SER A 203 8.54 -3.54 37.66
N GLY A 204 9.76 -3.95 38.03
CA GLY A 204 10.11 -4.38 39.39
C GLY A 204 10.80 -3.31 40.26
N TYR A 205 10.97 -2.08 39.75
CA TYR A 205 11.60 -0.97 40.46
C TYR A 205 10.68 0.26 40.44
N SER A 206 9.55 0.15 41.13
CA SER A 206 8.77 1.31 41.59
C SER A 206 8.00 0.89 42.84
N GLU A 207 8.72 0.77 43.96
CA GLU A 207 8.19 1.02 45.30
C GLU A 207 8.57 2.45 45.70
#